data_AF-A0AAU4QQV7-F1
#
_entry.id   AF-A0AAU4QQV7-F1
#
_cell.length_a   1.000
_cell.length_b   1.000
_cell.length_c   1.000
_cell.angle_alpha   90.00
_cell.angle_beta   90.00
_cell.angle_gamma   90.00
#
_symmetry.space_group_name_H-M   'P 1'
#
loop_
_entity.id
_entity.type
_entity.pdbx_description
1 polymer ?
#
loop_
_entity_poly.entity_id
_entity_poly.type
_entity_poly.pdbx_seq_one_letter_code
_entity_poly.pdbx_strand_id
1 'polypeptide(L)'
;MTQKSPELTTHIRNFSVQLSPTPRGARLARLLATEQLRSWGLPMDPAAHLVAELATNAVTHGRVPGRDFLLLLYVVGGTLRIEVTDTCGDRLPHPQHPTPEAESGRGLAIVEALADRWGTSPGLPPRKTVWAEVALPPEPGNPFSGDAGDLPQGTNQ
;
A
#
# COMPACT_ATOMS: atom_id res chain seq x y z
N MET A 1 -43.79 -11.12 -5.98
CA MET A 1 -42.85 -10.39 -5.10
C MET A 1 -41.45 -10.78 -5.52
N THR A 2 -40.77 -9.94 -6.30
CA THR A 2 -39.41 -10.22 -6.80
C THR A 2 -38.42 -9.62 -5.82
N GLN A 3 -37.73 -10.45 -5.04
CA GLN A 3 -36.61 -10.00 -4.22
C GLN A 3 -35.46 -9.58 -5.15
N LYS A 4 -35.10 -8.30 -5.09
CA LYS A 4 -33.84 -7.80 -5.63
C LYS A 4 -32.71 -8.35 -4.76
N SER A 5 -31.89 -9.24 -5.34
CA SER A 5 -30.59 -9.59 -4.76
C SER A 5 -29.76 -8.31 -4.60
N PRO A 6 -29.06 -8.10 -3.47
CA PRO A 6 -28.13 -6.99 -3.37
C PRO A 6 -26.94 -7.30 -4.28
N GLU A 7 -26.88 -6.63 -5.43
CA GLU A 7 -25.66 -6.56 -6.22
C GLU A 7 -24.60 -5.86 -5.37
N LEU A 8 -23.72 -6.67 -4.76
CA LEU A 8 -22.49 -6.19 -4.13
C LEU A 8 -21.61 -5.60 -5.24
N THR A 9 -21.90 -4.37 -5.63
CA THR A 9 -21.07 -3.52 -6.48
C THR A 9 -19.83 -3.14 -5.69
N THR A 10 -18.97 -4.12 -5.44
CA THR A 10 -17.67 -3.90 -4.83
C THR A 10 -16.83 -3.19 -5.87
N HIS A 11 -16.80 -1.86 -5.82
CA HIS A 11 -15.89 -1.07 -6.64
C HIS A 11 -14.45 -1.43 -6.24
N ILE A 12 -13.81 -2.29 -7.04
CA ILE A 12 -12.40 -2.63 -6.84
C ILE A 12 -11.56 -1.42 -7.26
N ARG A 13 -11.19 -0.60 -6.29
CA ARG A 13 -10.21 0.48 -6.47
C ARG A 13 -8.84 -0.17 -6.68
N ASN A 14 -8.33 -0.12 -7.91
CA ASN A 14 -7.00 -0.61 -8.27
C ASN A 14 -6.31 0.35 -9.25
N PHE A 15 -4.99 0.49 -9.12
CA PHE A 15 -4.16 1.31 -9.97
C PHE A 15 -2.78 0.68 -10.11
N SER A 16 -2.23 0.68 -11.32
CA SER A 16 -0.97 0.02 -11.64
C SER A 16 -0.18 0.85 -12.65
N VAL A 17 1.12 1.02 -12.40
CA VAL A 17 2.02 1.75 -13.30
C VAL A 17 3.44 1.19 -13.27
N GLN A 18 4.05 1.06 -14.45
CA GLN A 18 5.46 0.73 -14.60
C GLN A 18 6.28 2.01 -14.73
N LEU A 19 7.39 2.06 -14.01
CA LEU A 19 8.22 3.24 -13.88
C LEU A 19 9.70 2.87 -13.96
N SER A 20 10.48 3.72 -14.63
CA SER A 20 11.92 3.49 -14.76
C SER A 20 12.62 3.57 -13.40
N PRO A 21 13.64 2.75 -13.15
CA PRO A 21 14.33 2.63 -11.85
C PRO A 21 15.32 3.79 -11.65
N THR A 22 14.79 5.01 -11.65
CA THR A 22 15.55 6.26 -11.53
C THR A 22 14.94 7.15 -10.45
N PRO A 23 15.70 8.11 -9.89
CA PRO A 23 15.14 9.07 -8.93
C PRO A 23 13.92 9.83 -9.48
N ARG A 24 13.89 10.10 -10.79
CA ARG A 24 12.72 10.70 -11.45
C ARG A 24 11.52 9.76 -11.46
N GLY A 25 11.73 8.47 -11.70
CA GLY A 25 10.70 7.43 -11.62
C GLY A 25 10.12 7.30 -10.21
N ALA A 26 10.95 7.30 -9.17
CA ALA A 26 10.48 7.29 -7.78
C ALA A 26 9.65 8.54 -7.44
N ARG A 27 10.10 9.73 -7.87
CA ARG A 27 9.31 10.96 -7.73
C ARG A 27 7.96 10.85 -8.44
N LEU A 28 7.94 10.32 -9.66
CA LEU A 28 6.71 10.14 -10.44
C LEU A 28 5.77 9.12 -9.77
N ALA A 29 6.29 8.05 -9.17
CA ALA A 29 5.52 7.07 -8.41
C ALA A 29 4.68 7.74 -7.31
N ARG A 30 5.34 8.58 -6.50
CA ARG A 30 4.67 9.33 -5.42
C ARG A 30 3.59 10.27 -5.97
N LEU A 31 3.89 11.00 -7.05
CA LEU A 31 2.94 11.94 -7.64
C LEU A 31 1.69 11.24 -8.18
N LEU A 32 1.87 10.16 -8.93
CA LEU A 32 0.77 9.37 -9.49
C LEU A 32 -0.06 8.70 -8.37
N ALA A 33 0.59 8.15 -7.35
CA ALA A 33 -0.11 7.59 -6.21
C ALA A 33 -0.94 8.64 -5.45
N THR A 34 -0.38 9.83 -5.24
CA THR A 34 -1.08 10.93 -4.56
C THR A 34 -2.34 11.33 -5.33
N GLU A 35 -2.22 11.50 -6.65
CA GLU A 35 -3.37 11.83 -7.50
C GLU A 35 -4.40 10.69 -7.54
N GLN A 36 -3.93 9.44 -7.57
CA GLN A 36 -4.83 8.29 -7.53
C GLN A 36 -5.61 8.21 -6.21
N LEU A 37 -4.93 8.38 -5.07
CA LEU A 37 -5.57 8.38 -3.74
C LEU A 37 -6.60 9.51 -3.63
N ARG A 38 -6.29 10.69 -4.15
CA ARG A 38 -7.23 11.81 -4.25
C ARG A 38 -8.46 11.44 -5.08
N SER A 39 -8.28 10.84 -6.26
CA SER A 39 -9.40 10.44 -7.12
C SER A 39 -10.28 9.35 -6.50
N TRP A 40 -9.71 8.56 -5.57
CA TRP A 40 -10.45 7.58 -4.78
C TRP A 40 -11.10 8.13 -3.51
N GLY A 41 -10.85 9.40 -3.17
CA GLY A 41 -11.33 10.03 -1.94
C GLY A 41 -10.63 9.54 -0.68
N LEU A 42 -9.43 8.94 -0.79
CA LEU A 42 -8.69 8.35 0.33
C LEU A 42 -7.68 9.33 0.94
N PRO A 43 -7.35 9.17 2.24
CA PRO A 43 -6.28 9.96 2.85
C PRO A 43 -4.95 9.71 2.16
N MET A 44 -4.20 10.79 1.92
CA MET A 44 -2.88 10.71 1.30
C MET A 44 -1.81 10.26 2.30
N ASP A 45 -1.93 10.64 3.57
CA ASP A 45 -1.00 10.23 4.62
C ASP A 45 -1.61 9.11 5.46
N PRO A 46 -0.83 8.06 5.80
CA PRO A 46 0.62 7.89 5.54
C PRO A 46 0.99 7.31 4.15
N ALA A 47 0.00 6.98 3.31
CA ALA A 47 0.20 6.21 2.07
C ALA A 47 1.23 6.80 1.08
N ALA A 48 1.22 8.13 0.88
CA ALA A 48 2.13 8.81 -0.04
C ALA A 48 3.60 8.74 0.45
N HIS A 49 3.82 8.72 1.77
CA HIS A 49 5.14 8.52 2.36
C HIS A 49 5.62 7.08 2.14
N LEU A 50 4.75 6.09 2.37
CA LEU A 50 5.06 4.69 2.09
C LEU A 50 5.44 4.46 0.62
N VAL A 51 4.68 5.02 -0.34
CA VAL A 51 5.03 4.93 -1.76
C VAL A 51 6.40 5.52 -2.06
N ALA A 52 6.73 6.67 -1.46
CA ALA A 52 8.00 7.34 -1.68
C ALA A 52 9.19 6.48 -1.20
N GLU A 53 9.07 5.90 0.00
CA GLU A 53 10.12 5.06 0.58
C GLU A 53 10.27 3.74 -0.19
N LEU A 54 9.15 3.08 -0.52
CA LEU A 54 9.19 1.83 -1.28
C LEU A 54 9.76 2.01 -2.70
N ALA A 55 9.39 3.09 -3.39
CA ALA A 55 9.93 3.40 -4.71
C ALA A 55 11.42 3.78 -4.64
N THR A 56 11.85 4.50 -3.60
CA THR A 56 13.26 4.83 -3.38
C THR A 56 14.09 3.58 -3.10
N ASN A 57 13.55 2.65 -2.31
CA ASN A 57 14.18 1.34 -2.08
C ASN A 57 14.31 0.54 -3.38
N ALA A 58 13.27 0.53 -4.22
CA ALA A 58 13.33 -0.14 -5.52
C ALA A 58 14.39 0.44 -6.46
N VAL A 59 14.52 1.78 -6.53
CA VAL A 59 15.55 2.45 -7.34
C VAL A 59 16.96 2.21 -6.79
N THR A 60 17.11 2.13 -5.47
CA THR A 60 18.41 1.99 -4.82
C THR A 60 18.93 0.55 -4.87
N HIS A 61 18.03 -0.42 -4.64
CA HIS A 61 18.40 -1.83 -4.45
C HIS A 61 18.00 -2.75 -5.62
N GLY A 62 17.03 -2.37 -6.46
CA GLY A 62 16.56 -3.16 -7.61
C GLY A 62 17.39 -2.95 -8.88
N ARG A 63 18.69 -2.67 -8.75
CA ARG A 63 19.55 -2.22 -9.88
C ARG A 63 19.91 -3.36 -10.84
N VAL A 64 18.97 -3.73 -11.70
CA VAL A 64 19.24 -4.33 -13.00
C VAL A 64 19.03 -3.24 -14.06
N PRO A 65 20.10 -2.76 -14.75
CA PRO A 65 19.96 -1.72 -15.76
C PRO A 65 18.89 -2.04 -16.82
N GLY A 66 18.06 -1.05 -17.16
CA GLY A 66 17.04 -1.18 -18.21
C GLY A 66 15.76 -1.94 -17.81
N ARG A 67 15.50 -2.14 -16.52
CA ARG A 67 14.28 -2.81 -16.03
C ARG A 67 13.42 -1.89 -15.17
N ASP A 68 12.17 -1.70 -15.56
CA ASP A 68 11.20 -0.92 -14.79
C ASP A 68 10.80 -1.63 -13.49
N PHE A 69 10.38 -0.85 -12.49
CA PHE A 69 9.65 -1.35 -11.34
C PHE A 69 8.14 -1.10 -11.53
N LEU A 70 7.33 -1.95 -10.90
CA LEU A 70 5.89 -1.85 -10.93
C LEU A 70 5.39 -1.30 -9.58
N LEU A 71 4.58 -0.24 -9.61
CA LEU A 71 3.78 0.22 -8.49
C LEU A 71 2.34 -0.28 -8.68
N LEU A 72 1.79 -0.93 -7.67
CA LEU A 72 0.39 -1.37 -7.61
C LEU A 72 -0.24 -0.84 -6.32
N LEU A 73 -1.41 -0.23 -6.45
CA LEU A 73 -2.25 0.23 -5.35
C LEU A 73 -3.61 -0.44 -5.46
N TYR A 74 -4.15 -0.96 -4.38
CA TYR A 74 -5.53 -1.45 -4.36
C TYR A 74 -6.16 -1.41 -2.98
N VAL A 75 -7.49 -1.37 -2.94
CA VAL A 75 -8.27 -1.41 -1.68
C VAL A 75 -9.02 -2.73 -1.57
N VAL A 76 -8.81 -3.43 -0.47
CA VAL A 76 -9.54 -4.67 -0.12
C VAL A 76 -9.96 -4.59 1.35
N GLY A 77 -11.25 -4.77 1.63
CA GLY A 77 -11.76 -4.86 3.01
C GLY A 77 -11.42 -3.65 3.88
N GLY A 78 -11.45 -2.43 3.33
CA GLY A 78 -11.09 -1.21 4.06
C GLY A 78 -9.59 -1.06 4.31
N THR A 79 -8.73 -1.86 3.68
CA THR A 79 -7.28 -1.72 3.74
C THR A 79 -6.76 -1.28 2.38
N LEU A 80 -5.94 -0.22 2.36
CA LEU A 80 -5.13 0.14 1.21
C LEU A 80 -3.86 -0.69 1.22
N ARG A 81 -3.62 -1.41 0.13
CA ARG A 81 -2.39 -2.14 -0.13
C ARG A 81 -1.55 -1.41 -1.17
N ILE A 82 -0.27 -1.25 -0.84
CA ILE A 82 0.76 -0.62 -1.66
C ILE A 82 1.80 -1.68 -1.96
N GLU A 83 2.03 -1.98 -3.22
CA GLU A 83 3.05 -2.95 -3.65
C GLU A 83 4.02 -2.31 -4.64
N VAL A 84 5.31 -2.52 -4.40
CA VAL A 84 6.37 -2.18 -5.33
C VAL A 84 7.11 -3.45 -5.71
N THR A 85 7.04 -3.82 -6.99
CA THR A 85 7.72 -4.98 -7.53
C THR A 85 8.91 -4.54 -8.37
N ASP A 86 10.12 -4.84 -7.91
CA ASP A 86 11.36 -4.57 -8.64
C ASP A 86 11.96 -5.85 -9.22
N THR A 87 12.82 -5.67 -10.23
CA THR A 87 13.66 -6.74 -10.73
C THR A 87 14.89 -6.82 -9.85
N CYS A 88 14.95 -7.81 -8.96
CA CYS A 88 16.07 -8.05 -8.07
C CYS A 88 16.87 -9.23 -8.64
N GLY A 89 18.16 -9.03 -8.96
CA GLY A 89 19.07 -10.15 -9.21
C GLY A 89 19.14 -11.10 -8.00
N ASP A 90 19.91 -12.18 -8.06
CA ASP A 90 19.93 -13.31 -7.10
C ASP A 90 20.17 -12.98 -5.60
N ARG A 91 20.17 -11.72 -5.17
CA ARG A 91 20.24 -11.27 -3.79
C ARG A 91 18.87 -10.87 -3.25
N LEU A 92 18.20 -11.78 -2.55
CA LEU A 92 17.09 -11.42 -1.66
C LEU A 92 17.58 -10.45 -0.57
N PRO A 93 16.86 -9.34 -0.29
CA PRO A 93 17.20 -8.47 0.81
C PRO A 93 16.98 -9.21 2.12
N HIS A 94 18.06 -9.39 2.86
CA HIS A 94 17.98 -9.84 4.25
C HIS A 94 17.64 -8.62 5.11
N PRO A 95 16.80 -8.74 6.15
CA PRO A 95 16.67 -7.70 7.15
C PRO A 95 18.04 -7.48 7.79
N GLN A 96 18.76 -6.45 7.36
CA GLN A 96 20.00 -6.04 8.01
C GLN A 96 19.62 -5.10 9.15
N HIS A 97 20.09 -5.43 10.35
CA HIS A 97 20.06 -4.50 11.48
C HIS A 97 20.73 -3.19 11.04
N PRO A 98 20.06 -2.03 11.16
CA PRO A 98 20.63 -0.77 10.73
C PRO A 98 21.86 -0.45 11.60
N THR A 99 23.03 -0.32 10.97
CA THR A 99 24.15 0.36 11.60
C THR A 99 23.92 1.88 11.52
N PRO A 100 24.31 2.66 12.55
CA PRO A 100 24.00 4.09 12.64
C PRO A 100 24.50 4.93 11.45
N GLU A 101 25.51 4.45 10.72
CA GLU A 101 26.10 5.13 9.56
C GLU A 101 25.52 4.73 8.19
N ALA A 102 24.56 3.80 8.12
CA ALA A 102 23.98 3.35 6.84
C ALA A 102 22.70 4.12 6.48
N GLU A 103 22.74 4.94 5.43
CA GLU A 103 21.53 5.51 4.80
C GLU A 103 20.52 4.43 4.37
N SER A 104 21.02 3.21 4.11
CA SER A 104 20.27 2.02 3.69
C SER A 104 19.29 1.43 4.73
N GLY A 105 19.13 2.06 5.91
CA GLY A 105 18.23 1.60 6.98
C GLY A 105 17.04 2.51 7.29
N ARG A 106 17.05 3.77 6.84
CA ARG A 106 16.00 4.74 7.20
C ARG A 106 14.67 4.50 6.49
N GLY A 107 14.71 4.08 5.22
CA GLY A 107 13.49 3.88 4.43
C GLY A 107 12.60 2.77 5.00
N LEU A 108 13.18 1.65 5.44
CA LEU A 108 12.41 0.60 6.12
C LEU A 108 11.95 1.01 7.52
N ALA A 109 12.72 1.82 8.26
CA ALA A 109 12.27 2.35 9.55
C ALA A 109 11.03 3.25 9.40
N ILE A 110 10.94 4.03 8.32
CA ILE A 110 9.74 4.82 8.01
C ILE A 110 8.57 3.91 7.64
N VAL A 111 8.80 2.86 6.85
CA VAL A 111 7.75 1.88 6.50
C VAL A 111 7.23 1.17 7.75
N GLU A 112 8.13 0.71 8.63
CA GLU A 112 7.79 0.09 9.92
C GLU A 112 6.96 1.03 10.80
N ALA A 113 7.29 2.32 10.83
CA ALA A 113 6.60 3.30 11.67
C ALA A 113 5.22 3.72 11.13
N LEU A 114 5.00 3.62 9.82
CA LEU A 114 3.82 4.19 9.15
C LEU A 114 2.81 3.15 8.65
N ALA A 115 3.24 1.90 8.42
CA ALA A 115 2.37 0.84 7.93
C ALA A 115 1.78 0.04 9.10
N ASP A 116 0.52 -0.40 8.97
CA ASP A 116 -0.07 -1.33 9.92
C ASP A 116 0.53 -2.73 9.77
N ARG A 117 0.83 -3.11 8.52
CA ARG A 117 1.56 -4.32 8.16
C ARG A 117 2.43 -4.05 6.96
N TRP A 118 3.59 -4.68 6.90
CA TRP A 118 4.43 -4.64 5.72
C TRP A 118 5.23 -5.94 5.60
N GLY A 119 5.81 -6.16 4.43
CA GLY A 119 6.68 -7.31 4.25
C GLY A 119 7.24 -7.41 2.84
N THR A 120 7.83 -8.57 2.56
CA THR A 120 8.40 -8.89 1.25
C THR A 120 7.87 -10.23 0.77
N SER A 121 7.43 -10.29 -0.48
CA SER A 121 7.07 -11.53 -1.16
C SER A 121 8.05 -11.80 -2.30
N PRO A 122 8.67 -13.00 -2.36
CA PRO A 122 9.45 -13.40 -3.52
C PRO A 122 8.50 -13.63 -4.71
N GLY A 123 8.76 -12.95 -5.83
CA GLY A 123 8.12 -13.29 -7.11
C GLY A 123 8.89 -14.41 -7.82
N LEU A 124 8.47 -14.75 -9.05
CA LEU A 124 9.31 -15.56 -9.93
C LEU A 124 10.66 -14.82 -10.12
N PRO A 125 11.80 -15.43 -9.77
CA PRO A 125 13.10 -14.80 -9.97
C PRO A 125 13.24 -14.29 -11.40
N PRO A 126 13.79 -13.08 -11.62
CA PRO A 126 14.42 -12.17 -10.65
C PRO A 126 13.45 -11.09 -10.12
N ARG A 127 12.28 -11.44 -9.58
CA ARG A 127 11.30 -10.45 -9.05
C ARG A 127 11.17 -10.51 -7.54
N LYS A 128 11.06 -9.34 -6.94
CA LYS A 128 10.75 -9.17 -5.52
C LYS A 128 9.67 -8.11 -5.37
N THR A 129 8.68 -8.38 -4.53
CA THR A 129 7.64 -7.42 -4.18
C THR A 129 7.81 -7.01 -2.73
N VAL A 130 8.01 -5.72 -2.49
CA VAL A 130 7.90 -5.12 -1.15
C VAL A 130 6.51 -4.50 -1.05
N TRP A 131 5.82 -4.73 0.06
CA TRP A 131 4.46 -4.29 0.23
C TRP A 131 4.22 -3.67 1.60
N ALA A 132 3.27 -2.75 1.68
CA ALA A 132 2.79 -2.12 2.90
C ALA A 132 1.26 -2.01 2.86
N GLU A 133 0.63 -2.07 4.02
CA GLU A 133 -0.80 -1.97 4.23
C GLU A 133 -1.13 -0.87 5.23
N VAL A 134 -2.20 -0.13 4.93
CA VAL A 134 -2.75 0.93 5.77
C VAL A 134 -4.25 0.76 5.87
N ALA A 135 -4.78 0.71 7.09
CA ALA A 135 -6.20 0.72 7.39
C ALA A 135 -6.79 2.07 6.98
N LEU A 136 -7.86 2.02 6.18
CA LEU A 136 -8.60 3.20 5.80
C LEU A 136 -9.64 3.51 6.88
N PRO A 137 -9.93 4.80 7.14
CA PRO A 137 -11.05 5.15 7.99
C PRO A 137 -12.33 4.57 7.39
N PRO A 138 -13.30 4.15 8.24
CA PRO A 138 -14.60 3.70 7.75
C PRO A 138 -15.22 4.81 6.89
N GLU A 139 -15.71 4.44 5.71
CA GLU A 139 -16.40 5.37 4.80
C GLU A 139 -17.55 6.04 5.59
N PRO A 140 -17.56 7.39 5.71
CA PRO A 140 -18.61 8.08 6.44
C PRO A 140 -19.93 7.86 5.71
N GLY A 141 -20.79 7.03 6.29
CA GLY A 141 -22.13 6.74 5.77
C GLY A 141 -22.42 5.29 5.40
N ASN A 142 -21.61 4.30 5.78
CA ASN A 142 -22.05 2.90 5.72
C ASN A 142 -22.84 2.52 6.99
N PRO A 143 -24.19 2.50 6.97
CA PRO A 143 -24.99 2.09 8.14
C PRO A 143 -24.79 0.61 8.53
N PHE A 144 -24.05 -0.17 7.74
CA PHE A 144 -23.70 -1.56 8.03
C PHE A 144 -22.33 -1.74 8.69
N SER A 145 -21.56 -0.67 8.89
CA SER A 145 -20.39 -0.71 9.78
C SER A 145 -20.90 -0.64 11.21
N GLY A 146 -21.27 -1.81 11.74
CA GLY A 146 -22.03 -1.97 12.97
C GLY A 146 -21.40 -1.28 14.19
N ASP A 147 -22.13 -0.30 14.71
CA ASP A 147 -22.12 -0.01 16.13
C ASP A 147 -22.95 -1.11 16.83
N ALA A 148 -22.27 -2.19 17.21
CA ALA A 148 -22.84 -3.22 18.04
C ALA A 148 -22.73 -2.77 19.50
N GLY A 149 -23.64 -1.92 19.95
CA GLY A 149 -23.62 -1.52 21.36
C GLY A 149 -24.51 -0.38 21.80
N ASP A 150 -25.83 -0.46 21.59
CA ASP A 150 -26.75 -0.17 22.70
C ASP A 150 -28.17 -0.67 22.40
N LEU A 151 -28.55 -1.76 23.05
CA LEU A 151 -29.94 -2.17 23.21
C LEU A 151 -30.51 -1.35 24.36
N PRO A 152 -31.56 -0.52 24.16
CA PRO A 152 -32.23 0.12 25.28
C PRO A 152 -32.92 -0.97 26.11
N GLN A 153 -32.37 -1.22 27.31
CA GLN A 153 -33.02 -2.01 28.35
C GLN A 153 -34.34 -1.33 28.69
N GLY A 154 -35.45 -2.03 28.41
CA GLY A 154 -36.78 -1.58 28.76
C GLY A 154 -36.90 -1.33 30.26
N THR A 155 -37.26 -0.11 30.63
CA THR A 155 -37.79 0.16 31.97
C THR A 155 -39.28 -0.12 31.95
N ASN A 156 -39.64 -1.21 32.62
CA ASN A 156 -40.98 -1.55 33.04
C ASN A 156 -41.37 -0.63 34.21
N GLN A 157 -42.47 0.12 34.09
CA GLN A 157 -43.40 0.47 35.17
C GLN A 157 -44.76 0.84 34.58
#